data_AF-A0A6N9TU41-F1
#
_entry.id   AF-A0A6N9TU41-F1
#
_cell.length_a   1.000
_cell.length_b   1.000
_cell.length_c   1.000
_cell.angle_alpha   90.00
_cell.angle_beta   90.00
_cell.angle_gamma   90.00
#
_symmetry.space_group_name_H-M   'P 1'
#
loop_
_entity.id
_entity.type
_entity.pdbx_description
1 polymer ?
#
loop_
_entity_poly.entity_id
_entity_poly.type
_entity_poly.pdbx_seq_one_letter_code
_entity_poly.pdbx_strand_id
1 'polypeptide(L)'
;MKRHAKWEKTRGRKGILLAGAVALVILAGGLRAEAGTVTAVFPEGTPACEAAAAVAGPGCTAAGTTGPLVVVRDDKAVRGAKPGRTVLLLPDGGTKAVGQVIGLVPAGASPDDVAAALVKAASPAVAWTGTKGGEVLVIGTEKPLGVRQGDTVRCKVRRAARRKIEGC
;
A
#
# COMPACT_ATOMS: atom_id res chain seq x y z
N MET A 1 -51.42 46.57 8.57
CA MET A 1 -51.15 47.01 9.97
C MET A 1 -51.46 45.87 10.93
N LYS A 2 -50.64 45.70 11.99
CA LYS A 2 -50.60 44.62 13.02
C LYS A 2 -49.84 43.35 12.59
N ARG A 3 -49.03 42.65 13.39
CA ARG A 3 -48.17 42.89 14.59
C ARG A 3 -47.54 41.50 14.91
N HIS A 4 -46.35 41.46 15.52
CA HIS A 4 -45.63 40.29 16.11
C HIS A 4 -44.91 39.34 15.12
N ALA A 5 -43.58 39.19 15.06
CA ALA A 5 -42.49 39.06 16.05
C ALA A 5 -42.44 37.70 16.78
N LYS A 6 -41.49 36.85 16.35
CA LYS A 6 -40.69 35.93 17.20
C LYS A 6 -39.41 35.59 16.38
N TRP A 7 -38.26 36.25 16.60
CA TRP A 7 -37.21 35.91 17.58
C TRP A 7 -36.90 34.41 17.55
N GLU A 8 -35.73 33.95 17.11
CA GLU A 8 -34.38 34.03 17.70
C GLU A 8 -33.47 33.22 16.73
N LYS A 9 -32.16 33.35 16.57
CA LYS A 9 -31.07 34.00 17.30
C LYS A 9 -29.82 33.96 16.40
N THR A 10 -29.04 35.04 16.46
CA THR A 10 -27.55 35.09 16.38
C THR A 10 -26.85 34.53 15.14
N ARG A 11 -26.30 35.38 14.25
CA ARG A 11 -25.09 36.25 14.38
C ARG A 11 -23.78 35.55 13.99
N GLY A 12 -23.06 36.19 13.07
CA GLY A 12 -21.59 36.10 12.88
C GLY A 12 -21.19 35.18 11.73
N ARG A 13 -21.02 35.63 10.48
CA ARG A 13 -20.02 36.57 9.92
C ARG A 13 -18.58 36.05 10.00
N LYS A 14 -17.92 36.02 8.83
CA LYS A 14 -16.51 35.72 8.53
C LYS A 14 -16.24 34.21 8.48
N GLY A 15 -15.98 33.59 7.34
CA GLY A 15 -15.04 33.96 6.28
C GLY A 15 -14.01 32.83 6.21
N ILE A 16 -13.28 32.74 5.09
CA ILE A 16 -12.00 32.04 4.90
C ILE A 16 -12.07 30.66 4.20
N LEU A 17 -11.57 30.73 2.95
CA LEU A 17 -10.73 29.79 2.22
C LEU A 17 -11.36 28.67 1.36
N LEU A 18 -11.16 28.87 0.05
CA LEU A 18 -10.89 27.82 -0.91
C LEU A 18 -9.91 26.78 -0.33
N ALA A 19 -10.28 25.51 -0.39
CA ALA A 19 -9.34 24.44 -0.67
C ALA A 19 -10.11 23.36 -1.42
N GLY A 20 -9.63 23.04 -2.63
CA GLY A 20 -10.27 22.11 -3.54
C GLY A 20 -10.51 20.75 -2.90
N ALA A 21 -11.75 20.50 -2.51
CA ALA A 21 -12.24 19.15 -2.37
C ALA A 21 -12.47 18.61 -3.78
N VAL A 22 -11.40 18.09 -4.39
CA VAL A 22 -11.55 17.07 -5.42
C VAL A 22 -12.17 15.88 -4.71
N ALA A 23 -13.49 15.86 -4.69
CA ALA A 23 -14.28 14.70 -4.31
C ALA A 23 -13.91 13.61 -5.31
N LEU A 24 -12.93 12.77 -4.94
CA LEU A 24 -12.58 11.57 -5.68
C LEU A 24 -13.80 10.67 -5.63
N VAL A 25 -14.55 10.67 -6.74
CA VAL A 25 -15.69 9.79 -6.97
C VAL A 25 -15.19 8.35 -6.79
N ILE A 26 -15.57 7.74 -5.67
CA ILE A 26 -15.42 6.30 -5.43
C ILE A 26 -16.43 5.62 -6.37
N LEU A 27 -16.05 5.40 -7.62
CA LEU A 27 -16.84 4.64 -8.57
C LEU A 27 -17.02 3.21 -8.03
N ALA A 28 -18.29 2.85 -7.93
CA ALA A 28 -18.85 1.67 -7.33
C ALA A 28 -18.19 0.36 -7.80
N GLY A 29 -17.88 -0.47 -6.82
CA GLY A 29 -17.31 -1.80 -6.99
C GLY A 29 -16.64 -2.24 -5.69
N GLY A 30 -17.47 -2.58 -4.69
CA GLY A 30 -17.08 -2.91 -3.31
C GLY A 30 -15.92 -3.90 -3.20
N LEU A 31 -14.71 -3.34 -3.11
CA LEU A 31 -13.46 -4.05 -2.87
C LEU A 31 -12.70 -3.21 -1.86
N ARG A 32 -12.54 -3.75 -0.65
CA ARG A 32 -11.75 -3.15 0.42
C ARG A 32 -10.32 -3.01 -0.06
N ALA A 33 -9.78 -1.80 -0.01
CA ALA A 33 -8.35 -1.58 -0.06
C ALA A 33 -7.82 -1.72 1.36
N GLU A 34 -6.73 -2.45 1.53
CA GLU A 34 -6.05 -2.53 2.82
C GLU A 34 -5.07 -1.36 2.92
N ALA A 35 -5.01 -0.71 4.08
CA ALA A 35 -4.18 0.47 4.31
C ALA A 35 -3.01 0.08 5.20
N GLY A 36 -1.80 0.43 4.78
CA GLY A 36 -0.59 0.21 5.57
C GLY A 36 0.22 1.49 5.68
N THR A 37 1.07 1.54 6.70
CA THR A 37 2.01 2.63 6.96
C THR A 37 3.39 2.26 6.43
N VAL A 38 4.04 3.17 5.73
CA VAL A 38 5.43 3.00 5.30
C VAL A 38 6.34 3.07 6.53
N THR A 39 7.05 2.00 6.82
CA THR A 39 7.95 1.94 7.98
C THR A 39 9.42 2.08 7.61
N ALA A 40 9.78 1.83 6.35
CA ALA A 40 11.12 2.06 5.83
C ALA A 40 11.09 2.29 4.32
N VAL A 41 12.07 3.06 3.84
CA VAL A 41 12.33 3.29 2.42
C VAL A 41 13.82 3.08 2.21
N PHE A 42 14.18 2.17 1.32
CA PHE A 42 15.55 1.82 1.02
C PHE A 42 15.90 2.25 -0.42
N PRO A 43 17.05 2.90 -0.62
CA PRO A 43 17.54 3.22 -1.94
C PRO A 43 17.99 1.96 -2.70
N GLU A 44 18.36 2.16 -3.96
CA GLU A 44 19.04 1.12 -4.73
C GLU A 44 20.40 0.77 -4.13
N GLY A 45 20.78 -0.51 -4.19
CA GLY A 45 22.07 -0.99 -3.71
C GLY A 45 22.11 -1.26 -2.21
N THR A 46 20.99 -1.12 -1.49
CA THR A 46 20.91 -1.49 -0.08
C THR A 46 21.20 -2.99 0.10
N PRO A 47 22.04 -3.39 1.07
CA PRO A 47 22.28 -4.79 1.40
C PRO A 47 20.99 -5.55 1.69
N ALA A 48 20.83 -6.74 1.11
CA ALA A 48 19.60 -7.52 1.24
C ALA A 48 19.24 -7.82 2.70
N CYS A 49 20.24 -8.10 3.55
CA CYS A 49 20.02 -8.34 4.96
C CYS A 49 19.60 -7.09 5.75
N GLU A 50 20.07 -5.90 5.37
CA GLU A 50 19.62 -4.65 5.98
C GLU A 50 18.13 -4.42 5.68
N ALA A 51 17.74 -4.60 4.41
CA ALA A 51 16.35 -4.49 3.98
C ALA A 51 15.46 -5.56 4.63
N ALA A 52 15.92 -6.82 4.68
CA ALA A 52 15.18 -7.92 5.29
C ALA A 52 14.99 -7.72 6.80
N ALA A 53 15.95 -7.09 7.49
CA ALA A 53 15.83 -6.80 8.92
C ALA A 53 14.64 -5.90 9.25
N ALA A 54 14.31 -4.92 8.39
CA ALA A 54 13.12 -4.08 8.57
C ALA A 54 11.80 -4.85 8.38
N VAL A 55 11.84 -5.97 7.65
CA VAL A 55 10.68 -6.79 7.30
C VAL A 55 10.46 -7.91 8.32
N ALA A 56 11.50 -8.71 8.61
CA ALA A 56 11.40 -9.93 9.41
C ALA A 56 12.24 -9.93 10.70
N GLY A 57 13.01 -8.87 10.95
CA GLY A 57 13.94 -8.79 12.08
C GLY A 57 15.35 -9.28 11.74
N PRO A 58 16.29 -9.17 12.70
CA PRO A 58 17.71 -9.46 12.47
C PRO A 58 17.99 -10.95 12.26
N GLY A 59 19.24 -11.28 11.90
CA GLY A 59 19.69 -12.67 11.75
C GLY A 59 19.80 -13.17 10.31
N CYS A 60 19.82 -12.27 9.33
CA CYS A 60 20.10 -12.59 7.93
C CYS A 60 21.61 -12.69 7.67
N THR A 61 21.99 -13.63 6.81
CA THR A 61 23.36 -13.86 6.31
C THR A 61 23.44 -13.89 4.78
N ALA A 62 22.31 -13.78 4.08
CA ALA A 62 22.22 -13.76 2.63
C ALA A 62 23.03 -12.61 2.00
N ALA A 63 23.75 -12.94 0.93
CA ALA A 63 24.46 -11.96 0.12
C ALA A 63 23.55 -11.32 -0.94
N GLY A 64 23.93 -10.13 -1.39
CA GLY A 64 23.26 -9.41 -2.47
C GLY A 64 22.72 -8.05 -2.02
N THR A 65 22.21 -7.31 -3.00
CA THR A 65 21.59 -6.00 -2.80
C THR A 65 20.19 -5.99 -3.38
N THR A 66 19.34 -5.15 -2.81
CA THR A 66 18.02 -4.84 -3.37
C THR A 66 18.13 -3.57 -4.19
N GLY A 67 17.33 -3.40 -5.23
CA GLY A 67 17.06 -2.06 -5.74
C GLY A 67 16.02 -1.33 -4.88
N PRO A 68 15.43 -0.21 -5.35
CA PRO A 68 14.59 0.62 -4.51
C PRO A 68 13.43 -0.17 -3.90
N LEU A 69 13.31 -0.08 -2.57
CA LEU A 69 12.36 -0.88 -1.80
C LEU A 69 11.58 0.01 -0.82
N VAL A 70 10.28 -0.21 -0.75
CA VAL A 70 9.41 0.38 0.29
C VAL A 70 8.90 -0.74 1.18
N VAL A 71 9.03 -0.59 2.50
CA VAL A 71 8.45 -1.51 3.48
C VAL A 71 7.18 -0.90 4.05
N VAL A 72 6.06 -1.62 3.92
CA VAL A 72 4.75 -1.21 4.40
C VAL A 72 4.25 -2.20 5.45
N ARG A 73 3.81 -1.68 6.60
CA ARG A 73 3.21 -2.46 7.68
C ARG A 73 1.72 -2.19 7.78
N ASP A 74 0.96 -3.24 7.91
CA ASP A 74 -0.50 -3.22 7.97
C ASP A 74 -0.98 -4.10 9.14
N ASP A 75 -2.10 -3.73 9.78
CA ASP A 75 -2.73 -4.53 10.83
C ASP A 75 -3.51 -5.75 10.29
N LYS A 76 -3.65 -5.83 8.97
CA LYS A 76 -4.45 -6.84 8.25
C LYS A 76 -3.65 -7.52 7.14
N ALA A 77 -4.14 -8.69 6.71
CA ALA A 77 -3.67 -9.37 5.51
C ALA A 77 -4.26 -8.74 4.25
N VAL A 78 -3.46 -8.61 3.19
CA VAL A 78 -3.93 -8.16 1.87
C VAL A 78 -4.73 -9.28 1.19
N ARG A 79 -6.05 -9.20 1.28
CA ARG A 79 -6.95 -10.26 0.77
C ARG A 79 -6.83 -10.45 -0.74
N GLY A 80 -6.71 -11.71 -1.16
CA GLY A 80 -6.69 -12.09 -2.57
C GLY A 80 -5.36 -11.84 -3.28
N ALA A 81 -4.34 -11.37 -2.56
CA ALA A 81 -2.99 -11.28 -3.07
C ALA A 81 -2.44 -12.69 -3.34
N LYS A 82 -1.99 -12.93 -4.58
CA LYS A 82 -1.35 -14.17 -5.04
C LYS A 82 -0.34 -13.81 -6.11
N PRO A 83 0.75 -14.58 -6.29
CA PRO A 83 1.70 -14.36 -7.38
C PRO A 83 1.00 -14.16 -8.73
N GLY A 84 1.50 -13.20 -9.52
CA GLY A 84 0.95 -12.78 -10.81
C GLY A 84 -0.23 -11.80 -10.73
N ARG A 85 -0.80 -11.54 -9.54
CA ARG A 85 -1.93 -10.60 -9.39
C ARG A 85 -1.48 -9.16 -9.56
N THR A 86 -2.19 -8.41 -10.39
CA THR A 86 -2.04 -6.96 -10.46
C THR A 86 -2.57 -6.31 -9.19
N VAL A 87 -1.81 -5.39 -8.64
CA VAL A 87 -2.15 -4.56 -7.49
C VAL A 87 -2.08 -3.09 -7.87
N LEU A 88 -2.95 -2.30 -7.26
CA LEU A 88 -2.88 -0.85 -7.29
C LEU A 88 -2.40 -0.38 -5.93
N LEU A 89 -1.34 0.43 -5.93
CA LEU A 89 -0.80 1.07 -4.75
C LEU A 89 -1.15 2.55 -4.83
N LEU A 90 -1.75 3.05 -3.75
CA LEU A 90 -2.34 4.38 -3.66
C LEU A 90 -1.76 5.06 -2.42
N PRO A 91 -0.58 5.71 -2.54
CA PRO A 91 -0.08 6.58 -1.48
C PRO A 91 -1.03 7.75 -1.25
N ASP A 92 -1.23 8.15 0.00
CA ASP A 92 -2.02 9.33 0.30
C ASP A 92 -1.30 10.59 -0.19
N GLY A 93 -1.97 11.37 -1.03
CA GLY A 93 -1.39 12.56 -1.67
C GLY A 93 -0.36 12.26 -2.79
N GLY A 94 -0.08 10.99 -3.07
CA GLY A 94 0.88 10.58 -4.09
C GLY A 94 0.26 10.13 -5.42
N THR A 95 1.13 9.82 -6.38
CA THR A 95 0.69 9.24 -7.65
C THR A 95 0.42 7.74 -7.47
N LYS A 96 -0.71 7.29 -8.00
CA LYS A 96 -1.05 5.87 -8.06
C LYS A 96 0.05 5.09 -8.80
N ALA A 97 0.52 4.00 -8.21
CA ALA A 97 1.38 3.03 -8.86
C ALA A 97 0.63 1.74 -9.18
N VAL A 98 1.04 1.08 -10.26
CA VAL A 98 0.60 -0.26 -10.62
C VAL A 98 1.76 -1.20 -10.36
N GLY A 99 1.46 -2.35 -9.75
CA GLY A 99 2.43 -3.39 -9.50
C GLY A 99 1.85 -4.77 -9.72
N GLN A 100 2.71 -5.77 -9.59
CA GLN A 100 2.34 -7.17 -9.63
C GLN A 100 2.89 -7.86 -8.38
N VAL A 101 2.07 -8.72 -7.78
CA VAL A 101 2.55 -9.61 -6.72
C VAL A 101 3.53 -10.60 -7.35
N ILE A 102 4.77 -10.57 -6.91
CA ILE A 102 5.83 -11.47 -7.40
C ILE A 102 5.86 -12.72 -6.54
N GLY A 103 5.75 -12.54 -5.23
CA GLY A 103 5.91 -13.62 -4.27
C GLY A 103 5.17 -13.37 -2.98
N LEU A 104 4.95 -14.46 -2.26
CA LEU A 104 4.49 -14.50 -0.89
C LEU A 104 5.58 -15.25 -0.11
N VAL A 105 6.17 -14.59 0.88
CA VAL A 105 7.05 -15.25 1.85
C VAL A 105 6.18 -15.66 3.03
N PRO A 106 6.14 -16.96 3.39
CA PRO A 106 5.25 -17.45 4.43
C PRO A 106 5.62 -16.90 5.81
N ALA A 107 4.66 -16.90 6.72
CA ALA A 107 4.92 -16.53 8.11
C ALA A 107 5.92 -17.49 8.76
N GLY A 108 6.85 -16.92 9.54
CA GLY A 108 7.91 -17.68 10.19
C GLY A 108 9.03 -18.12 9.26
N ALA A 109 9.02 -17.71 7.98
CA ALA A 109 10.19 -17.85 7.11
C ALA A 109 11.40 -17.14 7.72
N SER A 110 12.59 -17.62 7.37
CA SER A 110 13.82 -17.02 7.86
C SER A 110 14.04 -15.61 7.28
N PRO A 111 14.79 -14.74 7.97
CA PRO A 111 15.23 -13.47 7.38
C PRO A 111 15.98 -13.66 6.05
N ASP A 112 16.66 -14.80 5.85
CA ASP A 112 17.34 -15.14 4.59
C ASP A 112 16.36 -15.41 3.44
N ASP A 113 15.24 -16.09 3.72
CA ASP A 113 14.19 -16.31 2.71
C ASP A 113 13.57 -14.98 2.26
N VAL A 114 13.38 -14.06 3.22
CA VAL A 114 12.91 -12.71 2.92
C VAL A 114 13.94 -11.96 2.08
N ALA A 115 15.22 -11.99 2.47
CA ALA A 115 16.29 -11.36 1.69
C ALA A 115 16.35 -11.89 0.26
N ALA A 116 16.29 -13.21 0.07
CA ALA A 116 16.28 -13.84 -1.24
C ALA A 116 15.07 -13.40 -2.08
N ALA A 117 13.88 -13.28 -1.47
CA ALA A 117 12.69 -12.79 -2.15
C ALA A 117 12.81 -11.31 -2.58
N LEU A 118 13.43 -10.46 -1.74
CA LEU A 118 13.65 -9.06 -2.05
C LEU A 118 14.66 -8.86 -3.18
N VAL A 119 15.74 -9.64 -3.19
CA VAL A 119 16.74 -9.65 -4.28
C VAL A 119 16.09 -10.09 -5.59
N LYS A 120 15.23 -11.12 -5.54
CA LYS A 120 14.55 -11.66 -6.73
C LYS A 120 13.50 -10.72 -7.33
N ALA A 121 12.93 -9.81 -6.55
CA ALA A 121 11.77 -9.01 -6.95
C ALA A 121 12.00 -8.20 -8.23
N ALA A 122 13.25 -7.89 -8.60
CA ALA A 122 13.60 -6.99 -9.69
C ALA A 122 12.96 -5.60 -9.50
N SER A 123 13.81 -4.62 -9.29
CA SER A 123 13.39 -3.35 -8.68
C SER A 123 12.75 -2.39 -9.68
N PRO A 124 11.89 -1.46 -9.22
CA PRO A 124 11.50 -1.16 -7.82
C PRO A 124 10.46 -2.11 -7.22
N ALA A 125 10.46 -2.24 -5.88
CA ALA A 125 9.59 -3.18 -5.17
C ALA A 125 8.96 -2.62 -3.87
N VAL A 126 7.93 -3.32 -3.38
CA VAL A 126 7.28 -3.07 -2.09
C VAL A 126 7.19 -4.38 -1.32
N ALA A 127 7.72 -4.39 -0.10
CA ALA A 127 7.51 -5.44 0.87
C ALA A 127 6.35 -5.05 1.79
N TRP A 128 5.23 -5.73 1.67
CA TRP A 128 4.03 -5.48 2.47
C TRP A 128 3.86 -6.56 3.52
N THR A 129 3.96 -6.19 4.78
CA THR A 129 3.85 -7.10 5.93
C THR A 129 2.53 -6.86 6.65
N GLY A 130 1.64 -7.85 6.65
CA GLY A 130 0.42 -7.82 7.46
C GLY A 130 0.66 -8.46 8.82
N THR A 131 0.25 -7.81 9.92
CA THR A 131 0.37 -8.40 11.27
C THR A 131 -0.56 -9.60 11.47
N LYS A 132 -1.71 -9.62 10.77
CA LYS A 132 -2.56 -10.82 10.68
C LYS A 132 -2.09 -11.68 9.52
N GLY A 133 -1.61 -12.88 9.84
CA GLY A 133 -1.17 -13.87 8.86
C GLY A 133 0.34 -13.96 8.72
N GLY A 134 1.11 -12.93 9.08
CA GLY A 134 2.58 -12.97 9.19
C GLY A 134 3.34 -13.14 7.87
N GLU A 135 2.63 -13.28 6.75
CA GLU A 135 3.21 -13.41 5.42
C GLU A 135 3.74 -12.05 4.92
N VAL A 136 4.87 -12.08 4.21
CA VAL A 136 5.40 -10.92 3.50
C VAL A 136 4.96 -11.01 2.04
N LEU A 137 4.19 -10.03 1.61
CA LEU A 137 3.81 -9.85 0.22
C LEU A 137 4.87 -9.02 -0.50
N VAL A 138 5.49 -9.58 -1.54
CA VAL A 138 6.47 -8.88 -2.37
C VAL A 138 5.81 -8.45 -3.67
N ILE A 139 5.78 -7.14 -3.90
CA ILE A 139 5.14 -6.50 -5.05
C ILE A 139 6.22 -5.81 -5.88
N GLY A 140 6.38 -6.21 -7.14
CA GLY A 140 7.17 -5.45 -8.10
C GLY A 140 6.35 -4.29 -8.64
N THR A 141 6.98 -3.13 -8.80
CA THR A 141 6.35 -1.95 -9.39
C THR A 141 7.16 -1.49 -10.60
N GLU A 142 6.49 -0.85 -11.56
CA GLU A 142 7.20 -0.32 -12.74
C GLU A 142 8.07 0.90 -12.40
N LYS A 143 7.73 1.62 -11.33
CA LYS A 143 8.39 2.84 -10.86
C LYS A 143 8.37 2.91 -9.34
N PRO A 144 9.33 3.64 -8.71
CA PRO A 144 9.29 3.86 -7.26
C PRO A 144 8.01 4.61 -6.86
N LEU A 145 7.47 4.31 -5.68
CA LEU A 145 6.21 4.89 -5.19
C LEU A 145 6.27 6.39 -4.85
N GLY A 146 7.46 6.96 -4.67
CA GLY A 146 7.64 8.36 -4.29
C GLY A 146 7.09 8.69 -2.90
N VAL A 147 7.22 7.76 -1.95
CA VAL A 147 6.73 7.88 -0.57
C VAL A 147 7.86 8.08 0.43
N ARG A 148 7.51 8.51 1.63
CA ARG A 148 8.40 8.67 2.79
C ARG A 148 7.96 7.77 3.93
N GLN A 149 8.86 7.54 4.87
CA GLN A 149 8.53 6.87 6.12
C GLN A 149 7.43 7.64 6.86
N GLY A 150 6.42 6.93 7.35
CA GLY A 150 5.22 7.48 7.99
C GLY A 150 4.03 7.68 7.04
N ASP A 151 4.24 7.67 5.72
CA ASP A 151 3.14 7.82 4.77
C ASP A 151 2.17 6.63 4.83
N THR A 152 0.90 6.88 4.55
CA THR A 152 -0.09 5.82 4.36
C THR A 152 -0.16 5.42 2.89
N VAL A 153 -0.14 4.12 2.62
CA VAL A 153 -0.35 3.54 1.30
C VAL A 153 -1.55 2.61 1.37
N ARG A 154 -2.44 2.69 0.39
CA ARG A 154 -3.55 1.74 0.21
C ARG A 154 -3.24 0.76 -0.90
N CYS A 155 -3.37 -0.54 -0.61
CA CYS A 155 -3.21 -1.63 -1.56
C CYS A 155 -4.56 -2.18 -1.98
N LYS A 156 -4.78 -2.25 -3.29
CA LYS A 156 -5.98 -2.84 -3.89
C LYS A 156 -5.60 -3.91 -4.91
N VAL A 157 -5.89 -5.16 -4.60
CA VAL A 157 -5.72 -6.28 -5.54
C VAL A 157 -6.80 -6.20 -6.63
N ARG A 158 -6.39 -6.22 -7.91
CA ARG A 158 -7.34 -6.31 -9.01
C ARG A 158 -7.90 -7.73 -9.10
N ARG A 159 -9.23 -7.84 -9.17
CA ARG A 159 -9.89 -9.12 -9.47
C ARG A 159 -9.42 -9.61 -10.84
N ALA A 160 -9.37 -10.93 -11.00
CA ALA A 160 -9.25 -11.49 -12.35
C ALA A 160 -10.46 -11.01 -13.13
N ALA A 161 -10.27 -10.64 -14.39
CA ALA A 161 -11.39 -10.53 -15.30
C ALA A 161 -12.19 -11.83 -15.16
N ARG A 162 -13.48 -11.74 -14.81
CA ARG A 162 -14.38 -12.88 -14.98
C ARG A 162 -14.31 -13.19 -16.47
N ARG A 163 -13.71 -14.33 -16.85
CA ARG A 163 -14.00 -14.88 -18.17
C ARG A 163 -15.50 -15.11 -18.15
N LYS A 164 -16.25 -14.36 -18.96
CA LYS A 164 -17.57 -14.83 -19.35
C LYS A 164 -17.30 -16.20 -19.99
N ILE A 165 -17.77 -17.25 -19.33
CA ILE A 165 -17.95 -18.53 -20.02
C ILE A 165 -19.15 -18.24 -20.92
N GLU A 166 -18.87 -17.82 -22.15
CA GLU A 166 -19.86 -17.92 -23.24
C GLU A 166 -19.81 -19.37 -23.71
N GLY A 167 -20.96 -20.06 -23.62
CA GLY A 167 -21.17 -21.39 -24.16
C GLY A 167 -21.28 -22.48 -23.08
N CYS A 168 -22.49 -22.92 -22.78
CA CYS A 168 -23.14 -24.01 -23.53
C CYS A 168 -24.65 -23.76 -23.58
#